data_AF-A0A010ITS9-F1
#
_entry.id   AF-A0A010ITS9-F1
#
_cell.length_a   1.000
_cell.length_b   1.000
_cell.length_c   1.000
_cell.angle_alpha   90.00
_cell.angle_beta   90.00
_cell.angle_gamma   90.00
#
_symmetry.space_group_name_H-M   'P 1'
#
loop_
_entity.id
_entity.type
_entity.pdbx_description
1 polymer ?
#
loop_
_entity_poly.entity_id
_entity_poly.type
_entity_poly.pdbx_seq_one_letter_code
_entity_poly.pdbx_strand_id
1 'polypeptide(L)'
;MPTAKRLLFVINSPQQQVNALILARKLAQVASQQGYQNSIISLDEFEVNESFDQIIVVGQRPKNLNIFGTHPLSFINIEEIKSDTDSALQTALDHFKSAQDWQNDNNVSAPTAKKFVAITACPTGVAHTFMAAEALQQGAEKLGYEIEVETQGSVGAKNILSPQAIADADIVILATDIEVNTDRFVGKRVYRCSTGFALKQTDKAFAEAISNAQVLEQGKQQTSAENKDKTEKVGVYKHLLTGVSYMLPMVVAGGLLIALSLCFGLNAAEQAGSLPAILKQIGAAAFMLMVPMYLVISPTRLLIVLASHLV
;
A
#
# COMPACT_ATOMS: atom_id res chain seq x y z
N MET A 1 -14.45 52.32 -24.44
CA MET A 1 -14.99 50.95 -24.48
C MET A 1 -14.01 50.08 -23.71
N PRO A 2 -14.40 49.40 -22.63
CA PRO A 2 -13.50 48.51 -21.92
C PRO A 2 -13.13 47.36 -22.85
N THR A 3 -11.83 47.17 -23.09
CA THR A 3 -11.28 46.06 -23.89
C THR A 3 -11.70 44.74 -23.26
N ALA A 4 -12.40 43.89 -24.02
CA ALA A 4 -12.77 42.55 -23.54
C ALA A 4 -11.50 41.75 -23.24
N LYS A 5 -11.39 41.23 -22.01
CA LYS A 5 -10.24 40.40 -21.59
C LYS A 5 -10.21 39.09 -22.39
N ARG A 6 -9.02 38.67 -22.82
CA ARG A 6 -8.77 37.44 -23.57
C ARG A 6 -8.27 36.34 -22.65
N LEU A 7 -9.03 35.25 -22.56
CA LEU A 7 -8.73 34.05 -21.77
C LEU A 7 -8.24 32.92 -22.66
N LEU A 8 -7.14 32.28 -22.28
CA LEU A 8 -6.68 31.06 -22.91
C LEU A 8 -6.92 29.86 -22.01
N PHE A 9 -7.69 28.89 -22.48
CA PHE A 9 -7.87 27.62 -21.80
C PHE A 9 -6.85 26.61 -22.34
N VAL A 10 -5.94 26.18 -21.47
CA VAL A 10 -4.90 25.19 -21.81
C VAL A 10 -5.26 23.85 -21.19
N ILE A 11 -5.42 22.83 -22.02
CA ILE A 11 -5.79 21.49 -21.55
C ILE A 11 -4.52 20.73 -21.14
N ASN A 12 -4.47 20.27 -19.89
CA ASN A 12 -3.42 19.37 -19.40
C ASN A 12 -4.02 18.17 -18.65
N SER A 13 -4.38 17.12 -19.40
CA SER A 13 -4.88 15.87 -18.81
C SER A 13 -4.50 14.66 -19.67
N PRO A 14 -3.30 14.07 -19.45
CA PRO A 14 -2.80 12.97 -20.29
C PRO A 14 -3.63 11.68 -20.19
N GLN A 15 -4.35 11.48 -19.07
CA GLN A 15 -5.18 10.29 -18.84
C GLN A 15 -6.65 10.49 -19.27
N GLN A 16 -7.13 11.73 -19.37
CA GLN A 16 -8.54 12.04 -19.63
C GLN A 16 -8.71 13.21 -20.63
N GLN A 17 -7.93 13.19 -21.71
CA GLN A 17 -7.85 14.29 -22.69
C GLN A 17 -9.21 14.70 -23.28
N VAL A 18 -10.04 13.72 -23.65
CA VAL A 18 -11.38 13.95 -24.24
C VAL A 18 -12.32 14.62 -23.23
N ASN A 19 -12.34 14.14 -21.98
CA ASN A 19 -13.19 14.72 -20.94
C ASN A 19 -12.76 16.14 -20.61
N ALA A 20 -11.46 16.38 -20.51
CA ALA A 20 -10.90 17.70 -20.25
C ALA A 20 -11.24 18.69 -21.39
N LEU A 21 -11.19 18.26 -22.65
CA LEU A 21 -11.59 19.07 -23.80
C LEU A 21 -13.08 19.45 -23.77
N ILE A 22 -13.96 18.51 -23.44
CA ILE A 22 -15.41 18.78 -23.33
C ILE A 22 -15.68 19.81 -22.23
N LEU A 23 -15.02 19.66 -21.09
CA LEU A 23 -15.18 20.58 -19.95
C LEU A 23 -14.57 21.96 -20.24
N ALA A 24 -13.43 22.02 -20.92
CA ALA A 24 -12.83 23.27 -21.38
C ALA A 24 -13.76 24.00 -22.35
N ARG A 25 -14.44 23.29 -23.27
CA ARG A 25 -15.46 23.89 -24.15
C ARG A 25 -16.65 24.44 -23.38
N LYS A 26 -17.08 23.73 -22.33
CA LYS A 26 -18.16 24.20 -21.46
C LYS A 26 -17.77 25.48 -20.71
N LEU A 27 -16.54 25.53 -20.17
CA LEU A 27 -16.00 26.74 -19.53
C LEU A 27 -15.89 27.91 -20.51
N ALA A 28 -15.37 27.66 -21.71
CA ALA A 28 -15.28 28.64 -22.78
C ALA A 28 -16.65 29.23 -23.15
N GLN A 29 -17.68 28.38 -23.22
CA GLN A 29 -19.05 28.83 -23.47
C GLN A 29 -19.56 29.76 -22.36
N VAL A 30 -19.34 29.41 -21.09
CA VAL A 30 -19.72 30.26 -19.94
C VAL A 30 -18.93 31.58 -19.94
N ALA A 31 -17.62 31.54 -20.20
CA ALA A 31 -16.78 32.73 -20.30
C ALA A 31 -17.25 33.67 -21.42
N SER A 32 -17.64 33.13 -22.58
CA SER A 32 -18.23 33.91 -23.68
C SER A 32 -19.53 34.59 -23.27
N GLN A 33 -20.39 33.93 -22.48
CA GLN A 33 -21.63 34.51 -21.97
C GLN A 33 -21.36 35.67 -21.00
N GLN A 34 -20.25 35.63 -20.27
CA GLN A 34 -19.79 36.68 -19.37
C GLN A 34 -19.00 37.81 -20.08
N GLY A 35 -18.86 37.75 -21.41
CA GLY A 35 -18.23 38.80 -22.23
C GLY A 35 -16.72 38.67 -22.43
N TYR A 36 -16.13 37.51 -22.10
CA TYR A 36 -14.71 37.24 -22.34
C TYR A 36 -14.48 36.67 -23.74
N GLN A 37 -13.43 37.15 -24.41
CA GLN A 37 -12.90 36.46 -25.59
C GLN A 37 -12.08 35.26 -25.13
N ASN A 38 -12.24 34.10 -25.76
CA ASN A 38 -11.51 32.92 -25.35
C ASN A 38 -11.08 32.00 -26.49
N SER A 39 -10.00 31.26 -26.24
CA SER A 39 -9.48 30.21 -27.11
C SER A 39 -9.15 28.98 -26.26
N ILE A 40 -9.20 27.80 -26.88
CA ILE A 40 -8.87 26.53 -26.23
C ILE A 40 -7.77 25.86 -27.03
N ILE A 41 -6.70 25.45 -26.34
CA ILE A 41 -5.56 24.76 -26.92
C ILE A 41 -5.10 23.62 -26.00
N SER A 42 -4.37 22.66 -26.58
CA SER A 42 -3.69 21.64 -25.78
C SER A 42 -2.34 22.16 -25.28
N LEU A 43 -1.85 21.65 -24.16
CA LEU A 43 -0.53 22.03 -23.63
C LEU A 43 0.60 21.81 -24.65
N ASP A 44 0.50 20.75 -25.46
CA ASP A 44 1.49 20.40 -26.48
C ASP A 44 1.51 21.36 -27.69
N GLU A 45 0.44 22.15 -27.86
CA GLU A 45 0.26 23.10 -28.97
C GLU A 45 0.55 24.55 -28.53
N PHE A 46 0.95 24.76 -27.26
CA PHE A 46 1.17 26.10 -26.72
C PHE A 46 2.47 26.72 -27.24
N GLU A 47 2.35 27.88 -27.88
CA GLU A 47 3.48 28.72 -28.30
C GLU A 47 3.45 30.09 -27.62
N VAL A 48 4.62 30.60 -27.23
CA VAL A 48 4.80 31.80 -26.38
C VAL A 48 4.37 33.12 -27.06
N ASN A 49 3.95 33.10 -28.33
CA ASN A 49 3.66 34.29 -29.13
C ASN A 49 2.19 34.70 -29.20
N GLU A 50 1.28 33.98 -28.54
CA GLU A 50 -0.15 34.32 -28.59
C GLU A 50 -0.51 35.43 -27.58
N SER A 51 -1.23 36.46 -28.05
CA SER A 51 -1.56 37.65 -27.26
C SER A 51 -2.83 37.47 -26.42
N PHE A 52 -2.67 36.80 -25.27
CA PHE A 52 -3.70 36.62 -24.25
C PHE A 52 -3.40 37.38 -22.96
N ASP A 53 -4.45 37.77 -22.24
CA ASP A 53 -4.30 38.51 -20.98
C ASP A 53 -4.09 37.56 -19.80
N GLN A 54 -4.73 36.39 -19.83
CA GLN A 54 -4.80 35.45 -18.71
C GLN A 54 -4.94 34.00 -19.22
N ILE A 55 -4.28 33.05 -18.52
CA ILE A 55 -4.26 31.63 -18.89
C ILE A 55 -4.90 30.78 -17.79
N ILE A 56 -5.89 29.98 -18.15
CA ILE A 56 -6.54 29.01 -17.27
C ILE A 56 -6.14 27.61 -17.72
N VAL A 57 -5.46 26.86 -16.86
CA VAL A 57 -5.10 25.47 -17.14
C VAL A 57 -6.19 24.56 -16.61
N VAL A 58 -6.74 23.72 -17.49
CA VAL A 58 -7.82 22.77 -17.20
C VAL A 58 -7.23 21.38 -16.99
N GLY A 59 -7.40 20.85 -15.78
CA GLY A 59 -6.95 19.51 -15.39
C GLY A 59 -5.76 19.55 -14.44
N GLN A 60 -4.74 18.74 -14.73
CA GLN A 60 -3.57 18.61 -13.88
C GLN A 60 -2.67 19.83 -14.02
N ARG A 61 -1.99 20.21 -12.94
CA ARG A 61 -1.00 21.28 -12.98
C ARG A 61 0.27 20.80 -13.71
N PRO A 62 0.76 21.52 -14.74
CA PRO A 62 1.99 21.16 -15.44
C PRO A 62 3.21 21.27 -14.51
N LYS A 63 4.19 20.37 -14.68
CA LYS A 63 5.43 20.37 -13.88
C LYS A 63 6.30 21.60 -14.16
N ASN A 64 6.35 22.04 -15.42
CA ASN A 64 7.10 23.20 -15.84
C ASN A 64 6.13 24.35 -16.13
N LEU A 65 6.08 25.34 -15.24
CA LEU A 65 5.21 26.52 -15.39
C LEU A 65 5.90 27.68 -16.10
N ASN A 66 7.22 27.59 -16.31
CA ASN A 66 7.98 28.63 -17.00
C ASN A 66 7.61 28.73 -18.49
N ILE A 67 6.96 27.69 -19.04
CA ILE A 67 6.46 27.69 -20.42
C ILE A 67 5.45 28.81 -20.67
N PHE A 68 4.69 29.21 -19.64
CA PHE A 68 3.65 30.25 -19.75
C PHE A 68 4.20 31.68 -19.61
N GLY A 69 5.51 31.85 -19.49
CA GLY A 69 6.17 33.15 -19.42
C GLY A 69 5.66 34.03 -18.28
N THR A 70 5.26 35.26 -18.63
CA THR A 70 4.79 36.28 -17.68
C THR A 70 3.27 36.31 -17.52
N HIS A 71 2.54 35.41 -18.20
CA HIS A 71 1.09 35.46 -18.20
C HIS A 71 0.56 34.97 -16.84
N PRO A 72 -0.43 35.66 -16.24
CA PRO A 72 -1.09 35.20 -15.03
C PRO A 72 -1.78 33.86 -15.27
N LEU A 73 -1.59 32.92 -14.36
CA LEU A 73 -2.09 31.56 -14.43
C LEU A 73 -3.13 31.31 -13.35
N SER A 74 -4.10 30.47 -13.69
CA SER A 74 -5.03 29.86 -12.73
C SER A 74 -5.24 28.39 -13.11
N PHE A 75 -5.55 27.55 -12.13
CA PHE A 75 -5.73 26.11 -12.32
C PHE A 75 -7.14 25.71 -11.91
N ILE A 76 -7.81 24.92 -12.75
CA ILE A 76 -9.12 24.36 -12.44
C ILE A 76 -9.06 22.85 -12.62
N ASN A 77 -9.47 22.11 -11.59
CA ASN A 77 -9.51 20.66 -11.68
C ASN A 77 -10.80 20.17 -12.37
N ILE A 78 -10.72 19.01 -13.01
CA ILE A 78 -11.82 18.36 -13.74
C ILE A 78 -13.02 18.10 -12.81
N GLU A 79 -12.78 17.73 -11.56
CA GLU A 79 -13.86 17.48 -10.59
C GLU A 79 -14.65 18.75 -10.25
N GLU A 80 -13.97 19.90 -10.13
CA GLU A 80 -14.60 21.19 -9.82
C GLU A 80 -15.55 21.62 -10.94
N ILE A 81 -15.10 21.51 -12.21
CA ILE A 81 -15.90 21.90 -13.39
C ILE A 81 -17.15 21.02 -13.53
N LYS A 82 -17.04 19.73 -13.17
CA LYS A 82 -18.16 18.79 -13.19
C LYS A 82 -19.21 19.11 -12.13
N SER A 83 -18.79 19.62 -10.97
CA SER A 83 -19.71 19.96 -9.88
C SER A 83 -20.52 21.22 -10.17
N ASP A 84 -19.83 22.32 -10.50
CA ASP A 84 -20.42 23.61 -10.85
C ASP A 84 -19.46 24.37 -11.77
N THR A 85 -19.86 24.57 -13.02
CA THR A 85 -19.00 25.19 -14.04
C THR A 85 -18.89 26.71 -13.86
N ASP A 86 -19.96 27.37 -13.43
CA ASP A 86 -19.99 28.82 -13.24
C ASP A 86 -19.15 29.21 -12.02
N SER A 87 -19.33 28.49 -10.91
CA SER A 87 -18.53 28.70 -9.70
C SER A 87 -17.05 28.38 -9.92
N ALA A 88 -16.74 27.31 -10.67
CA ALA A 88 -15.36 26.96 -11.00
C ALA A 88 -14.69 28.05 -11.85
N LEU A 89 -15.39 28.61 -12.84
CA LEU A 89 -14.86 29.71 -13.65
C LEU A 89 -14.62 30.96 -12.79
N GLN A 90 -15.59 31.35 -11.95
CA GLN A 90 -15.45 32.53 -11.10
C GLN A 90 -14.28 32.41 -10.13
N THR A 91 -14.15 31.24 -9.50
CA THR A 91 -13.02 30.92 -8.61
C THR A 91 -11.69 31.06 -9.32
N ALA A 92 -11.61 30.60 -10.57
CA ALA A 92 -10.41 30.70 -11.37
C ALA A 92 -10.06 32.14 -11.75
N LEU A 93 -11.08 32.94 -12.06
CA LEU A 93 -10.95 34.36 -12.40
C LEU A 93 -10.47 35.20 -11.22
N ASP A 94 -10.83 34.82 -10.00
CA ASP A 94 -10.45 35.53 -8.77
C ASP A 94 -9.04 35.12 -8.27
N HIS A 95 -8.50 33.97 -8.70
CA HIS A 95 -7.24 33.39 -8.21
C HIS A 95 -6.12 33.33 -9.26
N PHE A 96 -5.97 34.39 -10.06
CA PHE A 96 -4.80 34.48 -10.94
C PHE A 96 -3.53 34.86 -10.16
N LYS A 97 -2.46 34.09 -10.34
CA LYS A 97 -1.13 34.39 -9.80
C LYS A 97 -0.07 34.23 -10.88
N SER A 98 1.13 34.79 -10.66
CA SER A 98 2.25 34.57 -11.57
C SER A 98 2.73 33.11 -11.53
N ALA A 99 3.40 32.65 -12.59
CA ALA A 99 4.01 31.31 -12.61
C ALA A 99 4.98 31.10 -11.43
N GLN A 100 5.69 32.15 -10.99
CA GLN A 100 6.60 32.11 -9.85
C GLN A 100 5.88 32.01 -8.51
N ASP A 101 4.79 32.75 -8.31
CA ASP A 101 3.99 32.66 -7.08
C ASP A 101 3.35 31.29 -6.93
N TRP A 102 2.87 30.73 -8.04
CA TRP A 102 2.41 29.36 -8.08
C TRP A 102 3.54 28.38 -7.71
N GLN A 103 4.76 28.56 -8.24
CA GLN A 103 5.92 27.75 -7.85
C GLN A 103 6.25 27.90 -6.36
N ASN A 104 6.10 29.10 -5.80
CA ASN A 104 6.32 29.38 -4.39
C ASN A 104 5.24 28.76 -3.50
N ASP A 105 3.98 28.70 -3.93
CA ASP A 105 2.90 27.97 -3.22
C ASP A 105 3.19 26.47 -3.14
N ASN A 106 3.88 25.88 -4.13
CA ASN A 106 4.39 24.51 -4.04
C ASN A 106 5.61 24.37 -3.11
N ASN A 107 6.31 25.49 -2.83
CA ASN A 107 7.50 25.55 -2.00
C ASN A 107 7.21 25.98 -0.54
N VAL A 108 5.95 26.32 -0.22
CA VAL A 108 5.45 26.34 1.15
C VAL A 108 5.17 24.90 1.57
N SER A 109 6.26 24.21 1.87
CA SER A 109 6.39 23.03 2.72
C SER A 109 5.04 22.48 3.26
N ALA A 110 4.46 21.50 2.56
CA ALA A 110 3.92 20.36 3.30
C ALA A 110 5.05 19.90 4.23
N PRO A 111 4.80 19.60 5.53
CA PRO A 111 5.85 19.13 6.41
C PRO A 111 6.51 17.96 5.67
N THR A 112 7.78 18.13 5.29
CA THR A 112 8.50 17.09 4.57
C THR A 112 8.66 15.99 5.60
N ALA A 113 7.72 15.05 5.60
CA ALA A 113 7.77 13.89 6.45
C ALA A 113 9.09 13.19 6.09
N LYS A 114 10.06 13.34 6.98
CA LYS A 114 11.42 12.81 6.82
C LYS A 114 11.64 11.66 7.78
N LYS A 115 10.89 11.64 8.90
CA LYS A 115 11.00 10.62 9.93
C LYS A 115 9.78 9.70 9.88
N PHE A 116 10.05 8.43 9.62
CA PHE A 116 9.05 7.38 9.56
C PHE A 116 9.31 6.37 10.67
N VAL A 117 8.23 5.78 11.17
CA VAL A 117 8.31 4.51 11.89
C VAL A 117 7.41 3.52 11.20
N ALA A 118 7.76 2.23 11.23
CA ALA A 118 6.94 1.21 10.61
C ALA A 118 6.79 -0.04 11.48
N ILE A 119 5.66 -0.73 11.31
CA ILE A 119 5.47 -2.11 11.77
C ILE A 119 5.30 -2.99 10.54
N THR A 120 6.07 -4.07 10.45
CA THR A 120 5.83 -5.16 9.51
C THR A 120 5.31 -6.39 10.23
N ALA A 121 4.27 -7.04 9.68
CA ALA A 121 3.71 -8.24 10.31
C ALA A 121 2.98 -9.15 9.30
N CYS A 122 3.40 -10.40 9.18
CA CYS A 122 2.80 -11.41 8.29
C CYS A 122 2.43 -12.69 9.08
N PRO A 123 1.24 -13.30 8.86
CA PRO A 123 0.80 -14.45 9.65
C PRO A 123 1.58 -15.74 9.34
N THR A 124 2.08 -15.88 8.11
CA THR A 124 2.68 -17.12 7.59
C THR A 124 4.20 -17.20 7.76
N GLY A 125 4.81 -16.24 8.46
CA GLY A 125 6.16 -16.42 8.97
C GLY A 125 7.08 -15.21 8.92
N VAL A 126 8.37 -15.52 9.12
CA VAL A 126 9.48 -14.58 9.25
C VAL A 126 9.87 -13.90 7.94
N ALA A 127 9.71 -14.57 6.79
CA ALA A 127 10.24 -14.11 5.51
C ALA A 127 9.65 -12.77 5.06
N HIS A 128 8.34 -12.70 4.79
CA HIS A 128 7.73 -11.44 4.34
C HIS A 128 7.82 -10.32 5.38
N THR A 129 7.79 -10.67 6.67
CA THR A 129 7.95 -9.71 7.77
C THR A 129 9.33 -9.04 7.70
N PHE A 130 10.41 -9.81 7.61
CA PHE A 130 11.78 -9.28 7.53
C PHE A 130 12.09 -8.65 6.17
N MET A 131 11.66 -9.28 5.08
CA MET A 131 11.88 -8.75 3.73
C MET A 131 11.18 -7.41 3.53
N ALA A 132 9.95 -7.24 4.02
CA ALA A 132 9.26 -5.95 3.95
C ALA A 132 9.97 -4.89 4.80
N ALA A 133 10.52 -5.28 5.96
CA ALA A 133 11.25 -4.35 6.83
C ALA A 133 12.55 -3.88 6.18
N GLU A 134 13.33 -4.81 5.64
CA GLU A 134 14.55 -4.50 4.89
C GLU A 134 14.27 -3.66 3.65
N ALA A 135 13.22 -3.99 2.90
CA ALA A 135 12.80 -3.20 1.75
C ALA A 135 12.44 -1.76 2.13
N LEU A 136 11.70 -1.56 3.23
CA LEU A 136 11.37 -0.24 3.74
C LEU A 136 12.61 0.54 4.21
N GLN A 137 13.56 -0.11 4.86
CA GLN A 137 14.83 0.51 5.28
C GLN A 137 15.66 0.96 4.08
N GLN A 138 15.86 0.07 3.10
CA GLN A 138 16.60 0.40 1.86
C GLN A 138 15.89 1.47 1.04
N GLY A 139 14.55 1.42 0.97
CA GLY A 139 13.75 2.44 0.30
C GLY A 139 13.83 3.80 0.97
N ALA A 140 13.83 3.84 2.31
CA ALA A 140 14.03 5.08 3.06
C ALA A 140 15.40 5.68 2.81
N GLU A 141 16.47 4.87 2.88
CA GLU A 141 17.85 5.32 2.58
C GLU A 141 17.95 5.89 1.16
N LYS A 142 17.40 5.18 0.18
CA LYS A 142 17.35 5.60 -1.23
C LYS A 142 16.62 6.94 -1.42
N LEU A 143 15.55 7.18 -0.66
CA LEU A 143 14.71 8.38 -0.77
C LEU A 143 15.15 9.51 0.18
N GLY A 144 16.15 9.28 1.03
CA GLY A 144 16.64 10.26 2.01
C GLY A 144 15.72 10.44 3.23
N TYR A 145 14.99 9.38 3.60
CA TYR A 145 14.15 9.34 4.79
C TYR A 145 14.85 8.58 5.93
N GLU A 146 14.56 8.98 7.16
CA GLU A 146 14.88 8.23 8.37
C GLU A 146 13.73 7.28 8.68
N ILE A 147 14.03 6.00 8.94
CA ILE A 147 13.02 5.02 9.32
C ILE A 147 13.50 4.07 10.41
N GLU A 148 12.66 3.84 11.41
CA GLU A 148 12.78 2.70 12.32
C GLU A 148 11.66 1.69 12.04
N VAL A 149 12.01 0.39 11.96
CA VAL A 149 11.05 -0.66 11.61
C VAL A 149 11.02 -1.73 12.68
N GLU A 150 9.84 -1.89 13.31
CA GLU A 150 9.53 -3.00 14.19
C GLU A 150 8.96 -4.17 13.38
N THR A 151 9.43 -5.37 13.67
CA THR A 151 9.00 -6.60 12.99
C THR A 151 8.22 -7.47 13.96
N GLN A 152 7.03 -7.93 13.56
CA GLN A 152 6.18 -8.81 14.37
C GLN A 152 5.85 -10.08 13.58
N GLY A 153 6.53 -11.17 13.90
CA GLY A 153 6.34 -12.47 13.24
C GLY A 153 6.09 -13.61 14.23
N SER A 154 6.13 -14.84 13.73
CA SER A 154 6.00 -16.07 14.54
C SER A 154 7.09 -16.25 15.60
N VAL A 155 8.21 -15.52 15.47
CA VAL A 155 9.33 -15.50 16.41
C VAL A 155 9.22 -14.38 17.46
N GLY A 156 8.09 -13.67 17.50
CA GLY A 156 7.87 -12.51 18.37
C GLY A 156 8.27 -11.19 17.73
N ALA A 157 8.14 -10.10 18.52
CA ALA A 157 8.50 -8.75 18.10
C ALA A 157 10.01 -8.52 18.21
N LYS A 158 10.63 -7.92 17.18
CA LYS A 158 12.02 -7.45 17.20
C LYS A 158 12.09 -6.00 16.75
N ASN A 159 13.13 -5.30 17.21
CA ASN A 159 13.35 -3.87 16.97
C ASN A 159 12.14 -3.04 17.42
N ILE A 160 11.67 -3.30 18.64
CA ILE A 160 10.48 -2.64 19.20
C ILE A 160 10.70 -1.13 19.18
N LEU A 161 9.75 -0.40 18.60
CA LEU A 161 9.83 1.06 18.49
C LEU A 161 9.86 1.70 19.86
N SER A 162 10.84 2.57 20.09
CA SER A 162 10.91 3.35 21.32
C SER A 162 9.81 4.41 21.35
N PRO A 163 9.30 4.79 22.54
CA PRO A 163 8.32 5.89 22.64
C PRO A 163 8.82 7.20 22.03
N GLN A 164 10.14 7.46 22.12
CA GLN A 164 10.78 8.62 21.51
C GLN A 164 10.75 8.55 19.99
N ALA A 165 11.11 7.41 19.39
CA ALA A 165 11.03 7.23 17.94
C ALA A 165 9.61 7.45 17.41
N ILE A 166 8.59 6.97 18.13
CA ILE A 166 7.19 7.20 17.78
C ILE A 166 6.84 8.70 17.91
N ALA A 167 7.28 9.35 18.98
CA ALA A 167 7.05 10.77 19.22
C ALA A 167 7.73 11.68 18.18
N ASP A 168 8.91 11.30 17.69
CA ASP A 168 9.69 12.05 16.70
C ASP A 168 9.25 11.75 15.26
N ALA A 169 8.51 10.66 15.03
CA ALA A 169 8.04 10.29 13.72
C ALA A 169 6.93 11.22 13.20
N ASP A 170 7.04 11.59 11.93
CA ASP A 170 6.04 12.33 11.17
C ASP A 170 4.90 11.41 10.73
N ILE A 171 5.25 10.20 10.28
CA ILE A 171 4.30 9.22 9.72
C ILE A 171 4.64 7.80 10.23
N VAL A 172 3.58 7.07 10.57
CA VAL A 172 3.62 5.65 10.96
C VAL A 172 3.12 4.81 9.78
N ILE A 173 3.93 3.86 9.31
CA ILE A 173 3.55 2.90 8.26
C ILE A 173 3.23 1.54 8.90
N LEU A 174 1.99 1.11 8.82
CA LEU A 174 1.55 -0.22 9.25
C LEU A 174 1.49 -1.16 8.04
N ALA A 175 2.64 -1.74 7.67
CA ALA A 175 2.76 -2.72 6.59
C ALA A 175 2.45 -4.14 7.13
N THR A 176 1.17 -4.43 7.36
CA THR A 176 0.76 -5.62 8.13
C THR A 176 -0.40 -6.38 7.48
N ASP A 177 -0.28 -7.70 7.43
CA ASP A 177 -1.34 -8.63 7.00
C ASP A 177 -2.10 -9.25 8.18
N ILE A 178 -1.79 -8.80 9.40
CA ILE A 178 -2.49 -9.12 10.64
C ILE A 178 -2.82 -7.83 11.41
N GLU A 179 -3.74 -7.94 12.37
CA GLU A 179 -3.95 -6.88 13.36
C GLU A 179 -2.75 -6.78 14.30
N VAL A 180 -2.37 -5.54 14.60
CA VAL A 180 -1.27 -5.17 15.50
C VAL A 180 -1.77 -4.10 16.46
N ASN A 181 -1.21 -4.03 17.66
CA ASN A 181 -1.60 -2.99 18.62
C ASN A 181 -1.18 -1.60 18.11
N THR A 182 -2.16 -0.70 17.96
CA THR A 182 -1.95 0.66 17.45
C THR A 182 -2.14 1.76 18.50
N ASP A 183 -2.38 1.40 19.77
CA ASP A 183 -2.72 2.36 20.83
C ASP A 183 -1.59 3.38 21.05
N ARG A 184 -0.34 2.94 20.89
CA ARG A 184 0.85 3.80 20.97
C ARG A 184 1.02 4.80 19.83
N PHE A 185 0.22 4.70 18.75
CA PHE A 185 0.26 5.61 17.60
C PHE A 185 -0.92 6.58 17.55
N VAL A 186 -1.74 6.64 18.62
CA VAL A 186 -2.85 7.59 18.70
C VAL A 186 -2.32 9.02 18.58
N GLY A 187 -3.00 9.85 17.78
CA GLY A 187 -2.59 11.22 17.46
C GLY A 187 -1.50 11.32 16.40
N LYS A 188 -0.94 10.21 15.91
CA LYS A 188 0.03 10.18 14.80
C LYS A 188 -0.67 9.98 13.46
N ARG A 189 -0.03 10.46 12.39
CA ARG A 189 -0.44 10.15 11.02
C ARG A 189 -0.06 8.71 10.71
N VAL A 190 -1.06 7.87 10.46
CA VAL A 190 -0.89 6.44 10.20
C VAL A 190 -1.35 6.12 8.79
N TYR A 191 -0.54 5.36 8.06
CA TYR A 191 -0.89 4.75 6.78
C TYR A 191 -0.77 3.23 6.90
N ARG A 192 -1.79 2.50 6.44
CA ARG A 192 -1.84 1.03 6.52
C ARG A 192 -1.80 0.43 5.12
N CYS A 193 -0.94 -0.56 4.93
CA CYS A 193 -0.82 -1.34 3.70
C CYS A 193 -0.46 -2.80 3.99
N SER A 194 -0.42 -3.65 2.96
CA SER A 194 0.00 -5.06 3.10
C SER A 194 1.52 -5.21 3.11
N THR A 195 2.03 -6.29 3.70
CA THR A 195 3.49 -6.55 3.69
C THR A 195 4.01 -6.73 2.26
N GLY A 196 3.22 -7.39 1.40
CA GLY A 196 3.55 -7.61 0.00
C GLY A 196 3.61 -6.33 -0.82
N PHE A 197 2.77 -5.33 -0.51
CA PHE A 197 2.82 -4.01 -1.14
C PHE A 197 4.07 -3.24 -0.72
N ALA A 198 4.35 -3.20 0.58
CA ALA A 198 5.55 -2.56 1.12
C ALA A 198 6.86 -3.16 0.57
N LEU A 199 6.88 -4.48 0.32
CA LEU A 199 8.01 -5.19 -0.27
C LEU A 199 8.20 -4.92 -1.77
N LYS A 200 7.11 -4.94 -2.56
CA LYS A 200 7.19 -4.87 -4.03
C LYS A 200 7.15 -3.45 -4.59
N GLN A 201 6.56 -2.52 -3.84
CA GLN A 201 6.26 -1.17 -4.28
C GLN A 201 6.66 -0.14 -3.22
N THR A 202 7.85 -0.30 -2.64
CA THR A 202 8.36 0.53 -1.54
C THR A 202 8.27 2.03 -1.79
N ASP A 203 8.75 2.49 -2.96
CA ASP A 203 8.72 3.92 -3.32
C ASP A 203 7.28 4.48 -3.33
N LYS A 204 6.31 3.67 -3.80
CA LYS A 204 4.88 4.03 -3.77
C LYS A 204 4.31 3.98 -2.36
N ALA A 205 4.73 3.03 -1.53
CA ALA A 205 4.30 2.95 -0.14
C ALA A 205 4.67 4.22 0.64
N PHE A 206 5.87 4.78 0.42
CA PHE A 206 6.23 6.08 0.99
C PHE A 206 5.41 7.24 0.41
N ALA A 207 5.23 7.30 -0.91
CA ALA A 207 4.43 8.34 -1.55
C ALA A 207 2.97 8.35 -1.09
N GLU A 208 2.35 7.17 -0.98
CA GLU A 208 1.01 7.00 -0.45
C GLU A 208 0.94 7.28 1.04
N ALA A 209 1.94 6.91 1.83
CA ALA A 209 2.00 7.29 3.24
C ALA A 209 2.02 8.81 3.40
N ILE A 210 2.84 9.51 2.62
CA ILE A 210 2.93 10.99 2.66
C ILE A 210 1.59 11.64 2.27
N SER A 211 0.89 11.08 1.27
CA SER A 211 -0.34 11.67 0.73
C SER A 211 -1.59 11.30 1.52
N ASN A 212 -1.69 10.04 1.99
CA ASN A 212 -2.92 9.44 2.47
C ASN A 212 -2.89 9.07 3.96
N ALA A 213 -1.77 9.26 4.69
CA ALA A 213 -1.74 8.97 6.12
C ALA A 213 -2.73 9.84 6.89
N GLN A 214 -3.59 9.21 7.69
CA GLN A 214 -4.64 9.85 8.48
C GLN A 214 -4.27 9.85 9.96
N VAL A 215 -4.69 10.89 10.69
CA VAL A 215 -4.46 10.94 12.14
C VAL A 215 -5.28 9.84 12.82
N LEU A 216 -4.62 9.02 13.63
CA LEU A 216 -5.29 7.95 14.38
C LEU A 216 -5.97 8.54 15.62
N GLU A 217 -7.28 8.73 15.55
CA GLU A 217 -8.08 9.21 16.69
C GLU A 217 -8.34 8.10 17.72
N GLN A 218 -8.24 8.47 19.01
CA GLN A 218 -8.57 7.59 20.14
C GLN A 218 -10.08 7.33 20.12
N GLY A 219 -10.51 6.17 19.60
CA GLY A 219 -11.91 5.76 19.65
C GLY A 219 -12.55 5.29 18.34
N LYS A 220 -11.79 5.08 17.26
CA LYS A 220 -12.27 4.24 16.14
C LYS A 220 -11.49 2.95 16.09
N GLN A 221 -11.92 1.98 16.91
CA GLN A 221 -12.09 0.64 16.36
C GLN A 221 -12.87 0.84 15.07
N GLN A 222 -12.18 0.65 13.94
CA GLN A 222 -12.79 0.63 12.63
C GLN A 222 -13.76 -0.54 12.65
N THR A 223 -14.97 -0.25 13.13
CA THR A 223 -16.09 -1.16 13.13
C THR A 223 -16.57 -1.16 11.69
N SER A 224 -15.86 -1.91 10.86
CA SER A 224 -16.45 -2.46 9.66
C SER A 224 -17.60 -3.33 10.14
N ALA A 225 -18.80 -2.77 10.09
CA ALA A 225 -20.02 -3.52 10.30
C ALA A 225 -20.15 -4.52 9.15
N GLU A 226 -19.58 -5.71 9.30
CA GLU A 226 -19.97 -6.89 8.54
C GLU A 226 -19.55 -8.18 9.29
N ASN A 227 -20.58 -8.93 9.71
CA ASN A 227 -20.58 -10.35 10.08
C ASN A 227 -19.82 -10.82 11.35
N LYS A 228 -20.53 -10.76 12.49
CA LYS A 228 -20.17 -11.37 13.78
C LYS A 228 -20.12 -12.92 13.80
N ASP A 229 -20.40 -13.59 12.69
CA ASP A 229 -20.45 -15.07 12.63
C ASP A 229 -19.19 -15.71 11.99
N LYS A 230 -18.23 -14.90 11.51
CA LYS A 230 -16.98 -15.37 10.88
C LYS A 230 -15.73 -15.22 11.76
N THR A 231 -15.74 -14.36 12.77
CA THR A 231 -14.55 -14.04 13.57
C THR A 231 -14.08 -15.19 14.47
N GLU A 232 -14.98 -16.00 15.04
CA GLU A 232 -14.58 -17.20 15.81
C GLU A 232 -13.99 -18.29 14.91
N LYS A 233 -14.55 -18.51 13.72
CA LYS A 233 -14.04 -19.49 12.75
C LYS A 233 -12.66 -19.10 12.21
N VAL A 234 -12.41 -17.80 12.01
CA VAL A 234 -11.10 -17.29 11.57
C VAL A 234 -10.05 -17.42 12.68
N GLY A 235 -10.40 -17.19 13.95
CA GLY A 235 -9.50 -17.38 15.09
C GLY A 235 -9.07 -18.84 15.27
N VAL A 236 -10.04 -19.77 15.31
CA VAL A 236 -9.76 -21.21 15.42
C VAL A 236 -8.97 -21.69 14.20
N TYR A 237 -9.38 -21.32 12.98
CA TYR A 237 -8.65 -21.67 11.77
C TYR A 237 -7.21 -21.13 11.78
N LYS A 238 -6.98 -19.92 12.29
CA LYS A 238 -5.64 -19.34 12.46
C LYS A 238 -4.78 -20.15 13.43
N HIS A 239 -5.32 -20.58 14.58
CA HIS A 239 -4.61 -21.44 15.53
C HIS A 239 -4.29 -22.82 14.95
N LEU A 240 -5.21 -23.38 14.16
CA LEU A 240 -5.00 -24.63 13.44
C LEU A 240 -3.92 -24.48 12.36
N LEU A 241 -3.94 -23.39 11.58
CA LEU A 241 -2.96 -23.12 10.53
C LEU A 241 -1.56 -22.90 11.09
N THR A 242 -1.43 -22.21 12.23
CA THR A 242 -0.16 -22.09 12.95
C THR A 242 0.33 -23.44 13.46
N GLY A 243 -0.59 -24.31 13.92
CA GLY A 243 -0.27 -25.69 14.32
C GLY A 243 0.35 -26.52 13.19
N VAL A 244 -0.18 -26.39 11.96
CA VAL A 244 0.38 -27.04 10.75
C VAL A 244 1.81 -26.56 10.49
N SER A 245 2.06 -25.25 10.56
CA SER A 245 3.38 -24.68 10.29
C SER A 245 4.44 -25.17 11.28
N TYR A 246 4.09 -25.34 12.56
CA TYR A 246 4.99 -25.93 13.56
C TYR A 246 5.18 -27.44 13.38
N MET A 247 4.25 -28.13 12.73
CA MET A 247 4.34 -29.57 12.44
C MET A 247 5.21 -29.89 11.21
N LEU A 248 5.23 -28.99 10.23
CA LEU A 248 5.90 -29.20 8.94
C LEU A 248 7.39 -29.55 9.09
N PRO A 249 8.18 -28.92 9.97
CA PRO A 249 9.57 -29.33 10.21
C PRO A 249 9.71 -30.77 10.74
N MET A 250 8.80 -31.23 11.60
CA MET A 250 8.82 -32.61 12.13
C MET A 250 8.51 -33.64 11.05
N VAL A 251 7.54 -33.35 10.17
CA VAL A 251 7.17 -34.23 9.05
C VAL A 251 8.32 -34.32 8.03
N VAL A 252 8.94 -33.19 7.70
CA VAL A 252 10.10 -33.15 6.79
C VAL A 252 11.28 -33.92 7.39
N ALA A 253 11.57 -33.74 8.68
CA ALA A 253 12.60 -34.51 9.37
C ALA A 253 12.29 -36.01 9.40
N GLY A 254 11.04 -36.40 9.63
CA GLY A 254 10.59 -37.80 9.60
C GLY A 254 10.77 -38.46 8.22
N GLY A 255 10.41 -37.75 7.15
CA GLY A 255 10.63 -38.19 5.77
C GLY A 255 12.11 -38.39 5.45
N LEU A 256 12.96 -37.47 5.89
CA LEU A 256 14.40 -37.56 5.71
C LEU A 256 15.00 -38.77 6.46
N LEU A 257 14.54 -39.06 7.67
CA LEU A 257 15.00 -40.21 8.47
C LEU A 257 14.61 -41.55 7.84
N ILE A 258 13.40 -41.67 7.29
CA ILE A 258 12.98 -42.88 6.56
C ILE A 258 13.80 -43.04 5.27
N ALA A 259 14.04 -41.96 4.53
CA ALA A 259 14.88 -41.99 3.34
C ALA A 259 16.31 -42.46 3.66
N LEU A 260 16.89 -41.95 4.75
CA LEU A 260 18.21 -42.38 5.24
C LEU A 260 18.23 -43.85 5.68
N SER A 261 17.14 -44.35 6.28
CA SER A 261 17.02 -45.79 6.59
C SER A 261 17.07 -46.65 5.32
N LEU A 262 16.45 -46.21 4.22
CA LEU A 262 16.38 -46.98 2.97
C LEU A 262 17.71 -47.00 2.21
N CYS A 263 18.60 -46.05 2.44
CA CYS A 263 19.96 -46.06 1.88
C CYS A 263 20.78 -47.29 2.33
N PHE A 264 20.46 -47.90 3.46
CA PHE A 264 21.11 -49.12 3.95
C PHE A 264 20.54 -50.41 3.35
N GLY A 265 19.53 -50.31 2.48
CA GLY A 265 18.87 -51.44 1.82
C GLY A 265 17.41 -51.60 2.25
N LEU A 266 16.57 -52.08 1.33
CA LEU A 266 15.11 -52.19 1.51
C LEU A 266 14.71 -53.05 2.72
N ASN A 267 15.49 -54.10 3.02
CA ASN A 267 15.22 -55.05 4.11
C ASN A 267 16.07 -54.78 5.36
N ALA A 268 16.98 -53.79 5.33
CA ALA A 268 17.90 -53.51 6.43
C ALA A 268 17.19 -53.04 7.72
N ALA A 269 15.97 -52.54 7.58
CA ALA A 269 15.10 -52.13 8.68
C ALA A 269 14.27 -53.28 9.27
N GLU A 270 14.35 -54.51 8.74
CA GLU A 270 13.63 -55.69 9.28
C GLU A 270 14.37 -56.32 10.46
N GLN A 271 15.67 -56.06 10.61
CA GLN A 271 16.45 -56.55 11.73
C GLN A 271 16.22 -55.65 12.95
N ALA A 272 15.48 -56.17 13.93
CA ALA A 272 15.14 -55.43 15.15
C ALA A 272 16.40 -54.95 15.88
N GLY A 273 16.45 -53.65 16.20
CA GLY A 273 17.58 -53.01 16.88
C GLY A 273 18.71 -52.51 15.96
N SER A 274 18.61 -52.70 14.64
CA SER A 274 19.57 -52.12 13.69
C SER A 274 19.40 -50.60 13.59
N LEU A 275 20.48 -49.89 13.23
CA LEU A 275 20.45 -48.45 12.99
C LEU A 275 19.37 -48.07 11.95
N PRO A 276 19.24 -48.76 10.80
CA PRO A 276 18.13 -48.53 9.86
C PRO A 276 16.74 -48.72 10.49
N ALA A 277 16.54 -49.76 11.31
CA ALA A 277 15.26 -49.99 11.98
C ALA A 277 14.90 -48.84 12.94
N ILE A 278 15.88 -48.33 13.69
CA ILE A 278 15.69 -47.19 14.60
C ILE A 278 15.37 -45.90 13.83
N LEU A 279 16.11 -45.61 12.74
CA LEU A 279 15.81 -44.45 11.89
C LEU A 279 14.40 -44.52 11.29
N LYS A 280 14.01 -45.69 10.78
CA LYS A 280 12.67 -45.93 10.23
C LYS A 280 11.59 -45.77 11.30
N GLN A 281 11.83 -46.29 12.51
CA GLN A 281 10.88 -46.20 13.62
C GLN A 281 10.69 -44.75 14.12
N ILE A 282 11.78 -43.99 14.27
CA ILE A 282 11.73 -42.57 14.65
C ILE A 282 11.03 -41.75 13.56
N GLY A 283 11.38 -41.99 12.29
CA GLY A 283 10.72 -41.33 11.17
C GLY A 283 9.22 -41.66 11.07
N ALA A 284 8.86 -42.93 11.26
CA ALA A 284 7.46 -43.36 11.29
C ALA A 284 6.68 -42.74 12.47
N ALA A 285 7.30 -42.64 13.65
CA ALA A 285 6.71 -41.97 14.80
C ALA A 285 6.48 -40.47 14.54
N ALA A 286 7.40 -39.80 13.85
CA ALA A 286 7.25 -38.40 13.44
C ALA A 286 6.08 -38.20 12.45
N PHE A 287 5.86 -39.16 11.54
CA PHE A 287 4.66 -39.18 10.68
C PHE A 287 3.38 -39.54 11.46
N MET A 288 3.46 -40.37 12.49
CA MET A 288 2.28 -40.76 13.28
C MET A 288 1.71 -39.58 14.08
N LEU A 289 2.57 -38.66 14.52
CA LEU A 289 2.15 -37.39 15.13
C LEU A 289 1.34 -36.49 14.17
N MET A 290 1.31 -36.82 12.87
CA MET A 290 0.61 -36.07 11.83
C MET A 290 -0.87 -36.44 11.73
N VAL A 291 -1.25 -37.63 12.20
CA VAL A 291 -2.63 -38.17 12.13
C VAL A 291 -3.68 -37.25 12.77
N PRO A 292 -3.44 -36.64 13.96
CA PRO A 292 -4.39 -35.69 14.55
C PRO A 292 -4.64 -34.44 13.68
N MET A 293 -3.65 -34.02 12.88
CA MET A 293 -3.74 -32.83 12.01
C MET A 293 -4.61 -33.10 10.77
N TYR A 294 -4.48 -34.27 10.14
CA TYR A 294 -5.32 -34.66 9.00
C TYR A 294 -6.80 -34.78 9.39
N LEU A 295 -7.06 -35.18 10.64
CA LEU A 295 -8.40 -35.28 11.22
C LEU A 295 -9.11 -33.91 11.26
N VAL A 296 -8.34 -32.82 11.44
CA VAL A 296 -8.85 -31.45 11.51
C VAL A 296 -9.08 -30.84 10.11
N ILE A 297 -8.21 -31.12 9.14
CA ILE A 297 -8.28 -30.48 7.81
C ILE A 297 -9.35 -31.14 6.91
N SER A 298 -9.59 -32.44 7.04
CA SER A 298 -10.62 -33.14 6.25
C SER A 298 -11.00 -34.49 6.89
N PRO A 299 -11.99 -34.54 7.79
CA PRO A 299 -12.42 -35.78 8.44
C PRO A 299 -12.88 -36.85 7.43
N THR A 300 -13.42 -36.42 6.28
CA THR A 300 -13.86 -37.29 5.18
C THR A 300 -12.72 -37.93 4.38
N ARG A 301 -11.55 -37.27 4.24
CA ARG A 301 -10.38 -37.88 3.56
C ARG A 301 -9.66 -38.90 4.45
N LEU A 302 -9.75 -38.75 5.77
CA LEU A 302 -9.15 -39.69 6.72
C LEU A 302 -9.85 -41.06 6.69
N LEU A 303 -11.17 -41.10 6.50
CA LEU A 303 -11.91 -42.36 6.33
C LEU A 303 -11.41 -43.17 5.12
N ILE A 304 -10.99 -42.48 4.06
CA ILE A 304 -10.47 -43.11 2.84
C ILE A 304 -9.02 -43.60 3.04
N VAL A 305 -8.18 -42.83 3.76
CA VAL A 305 -6.78 -43.21 4.05
C VAL A 305 -6.68 -44.32 5.10
N LEU A 306 -7.52 -44.29 6.15
CA LEU A 306 -7.59 -45.37 7.14
C LEU A 306 -8.15 -46.65 6.53
N ALA A 307 -9.17 -46.56 5.64
CA ALA A 307 -9.70 -47.72 4.93
C ALA A 307 -8.68 -48.37 3.97
N SER A 308 -7.67 -47.62 3.50
CA SER A 308 -6.60 -48.14 2.62
C SER A 308 -5.37 -48.66 3.36
N HIS A 309 -5.30 -48.53 4.69
CA HIS A 309 -4.30 -49.19 5.54
C HIS A 309 -4.86 -50.39 6.33
N LEU A 310 -6.17 -50.65 6.19
CA LEU A 310 -6.90 -51.77 6.80
C LEU A 310 -7.18 -52.94 5.82
N VAL A 311 -6.68 -52.84 4.59
CA VAL A 311 -6.63 -53.90 3.56
C VAL A 311 -5.18 -54.10 3.18
#